data_AF-A0A096LUE7-F1
#
_entry.id   AF-A0A096LUE7-F1
#
_cell.length_a   1.000
_cell.length_b   1.000
_cell.length_c   1.000
_cell.angle_alpha   90.00
_cell.angle_beta   90.00
_cell.angle_gamma   90.00
#
_symmetry.space_group_name_H-M   'P 1'
#
loop_
_entity.id
_entity.type
_entity.pdbx_description
1 polymer ?
#
loop_
_entity_poly.entity_id
_entity_poly.type
_entity_poly.pdbx_seq_one_letter_code
_entity_poly.pdbx_strand_id
1 'polypeptide(L)'
;MSLTSLEEKGLDPLQLSEKFFELWHQNNLQMLHLAAIQGFSKLSEPLEALLTILESCPGKQKGRSHTLGYHILMEFQTWMKERPQMSLSSLAEDKAVELQRRALGLLTDTQPNFVDTLMNIYQIKTLDPSIQCMHIYKLQALNCYKEAVTLSIKLGLQTELNMEKMLIPLILQDKLPLAESFVKGHRQLEKQLVMLLDSWCYPDFNVEEIRKYAM
;
A
#
# COMPACT_ATOMS: atom_id res chain seq x y z
N MET A 1 3.85 42.52 -30.26
CA MET A 1 2.88 41.42 -30.26
C MET A 1 3.62 40.19 -29.79
N SER A 2 3.50 39.88 -28.50
CA SER A 2 4.26 38.82 -27.84
C SER A 2 3.57 37.49 -28.10
N LEU A 3 4.27 36.59 -28.78
CA LEU A 3 3.88 35.20 -28.93
C LEU A 3 3.85 34.58 -27.53
N THR A 4 2.63 34.22 -27.14
CA THR A 4 2.23 33.37 -26.03
C THR A 4 3.24 32.24 -25.80
N SER A 5 3.79 32.20 -24.59
CA SER A 5 4.43 31.02 -24.02
C SER A 5 3.45 29.86 -24.12
N LEU A 6 3.69 28.92 -25.05
CA LEU A 6 3.12 27.59 -24.92
C LEU A 6 3.63 27.07 -23.57
N GLU A 7 2.74 26.98 -22.59
CA GLU A 7 3.00 26.18 -21.39
C GLU A 7 3.51 24.82 -21.89
N GLU A 8 4.76 24.47 -21.53
CA GLU A 8 5.29 23.14 -21.73
C GLU A 8 4.44 22.19 -20.85
N LYS A 9 3.30 21.75 -21.41
CA LYS A 9 2.48 20.71 -20.78
C LYS A 9 3.38 19.49 -20.69
N GLY A 10 3.73 19.10 -19.46
CA GLY A 10 4.51 17.90 -19.21
C GLY A 10 3.84 16.67 -19.82
N LEU A 11 4.60 15.58 -19.90
CA LEU A 11 4.10 14.31 -20.42
C LEU A 11 2.86 13.86 -19.64
N ASP A 12 1.83 13.40 -20.36
CA ASP A 12 0.62 12.82 -19.76
C ASP A 12 0.96 11.48 -19.07
N PRO A 13 0.68 11.33 -17.76
CA PRO A 13 0.93 10.08 -17.04
C PRO A 13 0.25 8.86 -17.67
N LEU A 14 -0.96 9.01 -18.24
CA LEU A 14 -1.69 7.88 -18.82
C LEU A 14 -1.05 7.42 -20.14
N GLN A 15 -0.56 8.35 -20.96
CA GLN A 15 0.20 7.99 -22.17
C GLN A 15 1.49 7.25 -21.82
N LEU A 16 2.17 7.65 -20.73
CA LEU A 16 3.34 6.94 -20.25
C LEU A 16 2.97 5.54 -19.72
N SER A 17 1.83 5.41 -19.04
CA SER A 17 1.31 4.12 -18.56
C SER A 17 1.00 3.15 -19.71
N GLU A 18 0.34 3.62 -20.78
CA GLU A 18 0.06 2.85 -21.99
C GLU A 18 1.36 2.33 -22.62
N LYS A 19 2.36 3.21 -22.74
CA LYS A 19 3.69 2.81 -23.25
C LYS A 19 4.35 1.75 -22.37
N PHE A 20 4.28 1.87 -21.04
CA PHE A 20 4.81 0.84 -20.15
C PHE A 20 4.07 -0.48 -20.33
N PHE A 21 2.75 -0.45 -20.48
CA PHE A 21 1.93 -1.61 -20.70
C PHE A 21 2.27 -2.34 -22.00
N GLU A 22 2.45 -1.61 -23.11
CA GLU A 22 2.89 -2.17 -24.39
C GLU A 22 4.26 -2.86 -24.28
N LEU A 23 5.25 -2.17 -23.69
CA LEU A 23 6.61 -2.70 -23.52
C LEU A 23 6.64 -3.92 -22.60
N TRP A 24 5.79 -3.92 -21.57
CA TRP A 24 5.60 -5.06 -20.68
C TRP A 24 5.04 -6.28 -21.41
N HIS A 25 4.02 -6.09 -22.26
CA HIS A 25 3.46 -7.17 -23.08
C HIS A 25 4.44 -7.74 -24.11
N GLN A 26 5.36 -6.91 -24.60
CA GLN A 26 6.45 -7.32 -25.48
C GLN A 26 7.61 -7.98 -24.72
N ASN A 27 7.54 -8.09 -23.40
CA ASN A 27 8.61 -8.55 -22.51
C ASN A 27 9.93 -7.78 -22.72
N ASN A 28 9.84 -6.50 -23.09
CA ASN A 28 10.98 -5.66 -23.42
C ASN A 28 11.39 -4.79 -22.23
N LEU A 29 11.91 -5.44 -21.18
CA LEU A 29 12.28 -4.78 -19.93
C LEU A 29 13.36 -3.70 -20.10
N GLN A 30 14.27 -3.87 -21.05
CA GLN A 30 15.31 -2.88 -21.35
C GLN A 30 14.69 -1.58 -21.89
N MET A 31 13.76 -1.69 -22.84
CA MET A 31 13.06 -0.51 -23.35
C MET A 31 12.12 0.10 -22.32
N LEU A 32 11.51 -0.72 -21.44
CA LEU A 32 10.70 -0.22 -20.33
C LEU A 32 11.54 0.64 -19.38
N HIS A 33 12.73 0.17 -18.99
CA HIS A 33 13.69 0.93 -18.19
C HIS A 33 14.05 2.29 -18.83
N LEU A 34 14.40 2.29 -20.13
CA LEU A 34 14.70 3.53 -20.86
C LEU A 34 13.49 4.46 -20.94
N ALA A 35 12.30 3.91 -21.19
CA ALA A 35 11.06 4.68 -21.21
C ALA A 35 10.75 5.28 -19.83
N ALA A 36 11.09 4.59 -18.75
CA ALA A 36 10.86 5.05 -17.38
C ALA A 36 11.76 6.24 -17.04
N ILE A 37 13.07 6.12 -17.24
CA ILE A 37 14.04 7.19 -16.96
C ILE A 37 13.68 8.47 -17.75
N GLN A 38 13.39 8.32 -19.05
CA GLN A 38 13.06 9.45 -19.91
C GLN A 38 11.66 10.01 -19.63
N GLY A 39 10.69 9.13 -19.40
CA GLY A 39 9.29 9.48 -19.17
C GLY A 39 9.12 10.25 -17.87
N PHE A 40 9.65 9.73 -16.76
CA PHE A 40 9.53 10.38 -15.46
C PHE A 40 10.16 11.77 -15.43
N SER A 41 11.26 11.97 -16.16
CA SER A 41 11.92 13.27 -16.29
C SER A 41 11.11 14.33 -17.04
N LYS A 42 10.06 13.91 -17.78
CA LYS A 42 9.16 14.80 -18.54
C LYS A 42 7.83 15.05 -17.84
N LEU A 43 7.58 14.42 -16.69
CA LEU A 43 6.36 14.63 -15.91
C LEU A 43 6.45 15.95 -15.14
N SER A 44 5.39 16.76 -15.17
CA SER A 44 5.32 18.00 -14.39
C SER A 44 5.23 17.73 -12.89
N GLU A 45 4.47 16.70 -12.50
CA GLU A 45 4.25 16.32 -11.10
C GLU A 45 4.52 14.81 -10.91
N PRO A 46 5.79 14.40 -10.80
CA PRO A 46 6.17 12.99 -10.87
C PRO A 46 5.55 12.11 -9.78
N LEU A 47 5.36 12.63 -8.56
CA LEU A 47 4.73 11.89 -7.46
C LEU A 47 3.26 11.61 -7.75
N GLU A 48 2.50 12.61 -8.19
CA GLU A 48 1.09 12.44 -8.52
C GLU A 48 0.92 11.51 -9.73
N ALA A 49 1.74 11.73 -10.75
CA ALA A 49 1.76 10.93 -11.98
C ALA A 49 2.08 9.46 -11.71
N LEU A 50 3.00 9.15 -10.78
CA LEU A 50 3.28 7.77 -10.38
C LEU A 50 2.02 7.08 -9.86
N LEU A 51 1.25 7.73 -8.96
CA LEU A 51 0.00 7.14 -8.45
C LEU A 51 -1.00 6.91 -9.57
N THR A 52 -1.17 7.88 -10.47
CA THR A 52 -2.06 7.76 -11.64
C THR A 52 -1.67 6.56 -12.53
N ILE A 53 -0.37 6.35 -12.76
CA ILE A 53 0.14 5.21 -13.54
C ILE A 53 -0.12 3.89 -12.79
N LEU A 54 0.14 3.82 -11.49
CA LEU A 54 -0.04 2.61 -10.69
C LEU A 54 -1.51 2.23 -10.54
N GLU A 55 -2.40 3.21 -10.39
CA GLU A 55 -3.86 3.03 -10.33
C GLU A 55 -4.42 2.46 -11.64
N SER A 56 -3.78 2.74 -12.79
CA SER A 56 -4.20 2.22 -14.09
C SER A 56 -3.61 0.84 -14.43
N CYS A 57 -2.66 0.34 -13.63
CA CYS A 57 -2.04 -0.97 -13.88
C CYS A 57 -3.03 -2.12 -13.64
N PRO A 58 -3.13 -3.10 -14.55
CA PRO A 58 -4.01 -4.24 -14.35
C PRO A 58 -3.46 -5.23 -13.31
N GLY A 59 -4.36 -5.74 -12.48
CA GLY A 59 -4.09 -6.85 -11.55
C GLY A 59 -3.78 -6.40 -10.12
N LYS A 60 -4.57 -6.89 -9.16
CA LYS A 60 -4.21 -6.86 -7.73
C LYS A 60 -2.97 -7.72 -7.55
N GLN A 61 -1.97 -7.14 -6.89
CA GLN A 61 -0.59 -7.63 -6.90
C GLN A 61 -0.36 -8.99 -6.23
N LYS A 62 -1.31 -9.55 -5.45
CA LYS A 62 -1.33 -10.92 -4.89
C LYS A 62 0.07 -11.53 -4.61
N GLY A 63 0.99 -10.76 -4.01
CA GLY A 63 2.34 -11.21 -3.66
C GLY A 63 3.29 -11.54 -4.82
N ARG A 64 3.08 -11.06 -6.04
CA ARG A 64 3.97 -11.31 -7.19
C ARG A 64 4.93 -10.14 -7.41
N SER A 65 6.23 -10.42 -7.44
CA SER A 65 7.29 -9.46 -7.81
C SER A 65 7.46 -9.22 -9.32
N HIS A 66 6.56 -9.75 -10.15
CA HIS A 66 6.63 -9.71 -11.61
C HIS A 66 5.37 -9.11 -12.21
N THR A 67 4.90 -8.00 -11.65
CA THR A 67 3.80 -7.23 -12.23
C THR A 67 4.33 -5.94 -12.80
N LEU A 68 3.58 -5.36 -13.72
CA LEU A 68 3.90 -4.06 -14.29
C LEU A 68 4.04 -2.98 -13.21
N GLY A 69 3.07 -2.88 -12.31
CA GLY A 69 3.10 -1.88 -11.23
C GLY A 69 4.32 -2.02 -10.31
N TYR A 70 4.74 -3.24 -9.99
CA TYR A 70 5.97 -3.46 -9.24
C TYR A 70 7.20 -2.91 -9.98
N HIS A 71 7.36 -3.28 -11.25
CA HIS A 71 8.49 -2.82 -12.05
C HIS A 71 8.51 -1.29 -12.20
N ILE A 72 7.37 -0.66 -12.47
CA ILE A 72 7.25 0.81 -12.56
C ILE A 72 7.67 1.48 -11.26
N LEU A 73 7.20 0.96 -10.10
CA LEU A 73 7.54 1.52 -8.80
C LEU A 73 9.05 1.42 -8.52
N MET A 74 9.69 0.30 -8.85
CA MET A 74 11.14 0.12 -8.65
C MET A 74 11.97 1.00 -9.58
N GLU A 75 11.55 1.18 -10.84
CA GLU A 75 12.17 2.13 -11.76
C GLU A 75 12.04 3.57 -11.24
N PHE A 76 10.87 3.94 -10.74
CA PHE A 76 10.64 5.27 -10.16
C PHE A 76 11.51 5.51 -8.92
N GLN A 77 11.60 4.53 -8.01
CA GLN A 77 12.47 4.61 -6.85
C GLN A 77 13.94 4.81 -7.27
N THR A 78 14.40 4.11 -8.31
CA THR A 78 15.76 4.26 -8.82
C THR A 78 15.98 5.65 -9.41
N TRP A 79 15.04 6.11 -10.23
CA TRP A 79 15.05 7.45 -10.82
C TRP A 79 15.02 8.58 -9.77
N MET A 80 14.35 8.38 -8.64
CA MET A 80 14.32 9.33 -7.52
C MET A 80 15.66 9.46 -6.78
N LYS A 81 16.46 8.39 -6.70
CA LYS A 81 17.77 8.42 -5.98
C LYS A 81 18.72 9.44 -6.58
N GLU A 82 18.63 9.68 -7.89
CA GLU A 82 19.42 10.67 -8.60
C GLU A 82 18.89 12.10 -8.44
N ARG A 83 17.71 12.28 -7.82
CA ARG A 83 17.04 13.57 -7.65
C ARG A 83 16.35 13.72 -6.28
N PRO A 84 17.12 13.90 -5.20
CA PRO A 84 16.60 13.99 -3.83
C PRO A 84 15.71 15.21 -3.55
N GLN A 85 15.70 16.21 -4.44
CA GLN A 85 14.88 17.43 -4.31
C GLN A 85 13.36 17.15 -4.42
N MET A 86 12.98 16.02 -5.02
CA MET A 86 11.58 15.60 -5.19
C MET A 86 11.12 14.78 -3.98
N SER A 87 10.85 15.47 -2.88
CA SER A 87 10.30 14.88 -1.65
C SER A 87 8.86 15.31 -1.47
N LEU A 88 8.03 14.46 -0.87
CA LEU A 88 6.68 14.81 -0.45
C LEU A 88 6.67 16.08 0.45
N SER A 89 7.75 16.29 1.22
CA SER A 89 7.90 17.42 2.13
C SER A 89 8.04 18.79 1.44
N SER A 90 8.23 18.84 0.12
CA SER A 90 8.25 20.11 -0.61
C SER A 90 6.87 20.54 -1.13
N LEU A 91 5.86 19.69 -0.99
CA LEU A 91 4.49 19.97 -1.41
C LEU A 91 3.70 20.70 -0.31
N ALA A 92 2.63 21.39 -0.72
CA ALA A 92 1.63 21.90 0.21
C ALA A 92 1.00 20.72 1.00
N GLU A 93 0.69 20.95 2.27
CA GLU A 93 0.21 19.91 3.20
C GLU A 93 -1.03 19.18 2.66
N ASP A 94 -2.03 19.92 2.17
CA ASP A 94 -3.25 19.33 1.60
C ASP A 94 -2.96 18.39 0.43
N LYS A 95 -2.02 18.78 -0.44
CA LYS A 95 -1.60 17.96 -1.58
C LYS A 95 -0.82 16.73 -1.12
N ALA A 96 0.06 16.88 -0.13
CA ALA A 96 0.79 15.76 0.45
C ALA A 96 -0.16 14.72 1.06
N VAL A 97 -1.15 15.16 1.84
CA VAL A 97 -2.17 14.28 2.45
C VAL A 97 -3.00 13.57 1.40
N GLU A 98 -3.39 14.25 0.32
CA GLU A 98 -4.13 13.62 -0.79
C GLU A 98 -3.30 12.51 -1.46
N LEU A 99 -2.04 12.78 -1.79
CA LEU A 99 -1.15 11.77 -2.36
C LEU A 99 -0.92 10.60 -1.40
N GLN A 100 -0.81 10.86 -0.10
CA GLN A 100 -0.72 9.82 0.93
C GLN A 100 -1.97 8.93 0.97
N ARG A 101 -3.17 9.52 0.88
CA ARG A 101 -4.44 8.76 0.84
C ARG A 101 -4.55 7.89 -0.41
N ARG A 102 -4.17 8.42 -1.56
CA ARG A 102 -4.12 7.65 -2.82
C ARG A 102 -3.12 6.51 -2.74
N ALA A 103 -1.91 6.78 -2.24
CA ALA A 103 -0.88 5.77 -2.01
C ALA A 103 -1.33 4.68 -1.04
N LEU A 104 -2.00 5.03 0.07
CA LEU A 104 -2.64 4.04 0.96
C LEU A 104 -3.61 3.15 0.17
N GLY A 105 -4.40 3.72 -0.73
CA GLY A 105 -5.32 2.98 -1.61
C GLY A 105 -4.66 1.87 -2.44
N LEU A 106 -3.36 1.97 -2.71
CA LEU A 106 -2.57 0.98 -3.43
C LEU A 106 -1.90 -0.07 -2.52
N LEU A 107 -1.90 0.12 -1.19
CA LEU A 107 -1.36 -0.83 -0.20
C LEU A 107 -2.31 -2.01 0.08
N THR A 108 -2.92 -2.55 -0.97
CA THR A 108 -3.79 -3.74 -0.92
C THR A 108 -3.02 -5.03 -1.20
N ASP A 109 -1.69 -4.99 -1.10
CA ASP A 109 -0.82 -6.12 -1.43
C ASP A 109 0.10 -6.47 -0.24
N THR A 110 0.56 -7.71 -0.23
CA THR A 110 1.49 -8.22 0.78
C THR A 110 2.94 -8.27 0.30
N GLN A 111 3.26 -7.86 -0.94
CA GLN A 111 4.64 -7.85 -1.42
C GLN A 111 5.44 -6.79 -0.64
N PRO A 112 6.46 -7.18 0.16
CA PRO A 112 7.09 -6.27 1.11
C PRO A 112 7.79 -5.08 0.47
N ASN A 113 8.56 -5.29 -0.60
CA ASN A 113 9.31 -4.23 -1.27
C ASN A 113 8.39 -3.18 -1.91
N PHE A 114 7.23 -3.56 -2.43
CA PHE A 114 6.24 -2.68 -3.03
C PHE A 114 5.65 -1.79 -1.94
N VAL A 115 5.16 -2.43 -0.86
CA VAL A 115 4.61 -1.74 0.31
C VAL A 115 5.64 -0.79 0.91
N ASP A 116 6.86 -1.28 1.18
CA ASP A 116 7.91 -0.48 1.82
C ASP A 116 8.36 0.67 0.91
N THR A 117 8.48 0.45 -0.40
CA THR A 117 8.84 1.50 -1.34
C THR A 117 7.77 2.59 -1.41
N LEU A 118 6.50 2.21 -1.52
CA LEU A 118 5.40 3.18 -1.57
C LEU A 118 5.26 3.93 -0.24
N MET A 119 5.38 3.22 0.89
CA MET A 119 5.39 3.83 2.23
C MET A 119 6.51 4.85 2.40
N ASN A 120 7.69 4.58 1.84
CA ASN A 120 8.84 5.47 1.93
C ASN A 120 8.68 6.70 1.01
N ILE A 121 8.27 6.52 -0.25
CA ILE A 121 8.10 7.62 -1.21
C ILE A 121 7.06 8.62 -0.71
N TYR A 122 5.92 8.12 -0.23
CA TYR A 122 4.81 8.96 0.26
C TYR A 122 4.84 9.15 1.78
N GLN A 123 5.93 8.78 2.45
CA GLN A 123 6.12 8.99 3.89
C GLN A 123 4.88 8.59 4.72
N ILE A 124 4.23 7.47 4.41
CA ILE A 124 2.88 7.13 4.92
C ILE A 124 2.81 7.15 6.44
N LYS A 125 3.92 6.87 7.14
CA LYS A 125 4.02 6.92 8.60
C LYS A 125 3.77 8.31 9.21
N THR A 126 3.91 9.39 8.45
CA THR A 126 3.66 10.76 8.93
C THR A 126 2.20 11.18 8.81
N LEU A 127 1.40 10.41 8.08
CA LEU A 127 -0.03 10.65 7.94
C LEU A 127 -0.74 10.47 9.28
N ASP A 128 -1.79 11.26 9.51
CA ASP A 128 -2.62 11.16 10.72
C ASP A 128 -3.07 9.70 11.00
N PRO A 129 -2.84 9.19 12.23
CA PRO A 129 -3.16 7.81 12.58
C PRO A 129 -4.64 7.43 12.38
N SER A 130 -5.57 8.38 12.51
CA SER A 130 -6.98 8.09 12.28
C SER A 130 -7.25 7.75 10.81
N ILE A 131 -6.57 8.43 9.87
CA ILE A 131 -6.67 8.14 8.43
C ILE A 131 -6.07 6.77 8.14
N GLN A 132 -4.92 6.45 8.74
CA GLN A 132 -4.29 5.14 8.59
C GLN A 132 -5.20 4.03 9.12
N CYS A 133 -5.76 4.19 10.32
CA CYS A 133 -6.71 3.25 10.91
C CYS A 133 -7.97 3.08 10.05
N MET A 134 -8.53 4.16 9.50
CA MET A 134 -9.65 4.07 8.56
C MET A 134 -9.31 3.21 7.35
N HIS A 135 -8.09 3.32 6.82
CA HIS A 135 -7.64 2.46 5.73
C HIS A 135 -7.51 0.99 6.17
N ILE A 136 -7.00 0.71 7.36
CA ILE A 136 -6.97 -0.67 7.91
C ILE A 136 -8.38 -1.26 7.99
N TYR A 137 -9.36 -0.50 8.51
CA TYR A 137 -10.76 -0.93 8.56
C TYR A 137 -11.37 -1.12 7.18
N LYS A 138 -10.96 -0.32 6.18
CA LYS A 138 -11.37 -0.54 4.78
C LYS A 138 -10.82 -1.86 4.24
N LEU A 139 -9.55 -2.19 4.48
CA LEU A 139 -8.97 -3.48 4.11
C LEU A 139 -9.71 -4.64 4.78
N GLN A 140 -10.03 -4.49 6.07
CA GLN A 140 -10.83 -5.46 6.80
C GLN A 140 -12.21 -5.68 6.15
N ALA A 141 -12.93 -4.60 5.83
CA ALA A 141 -14.25 -4.67 5.19
C ALA A 141 -14.23 -5.29 3.78
N LEU A 142 -13.05 -5.34 3.14
CA LEU A 142 -12.81 -5.99 1.86
C LEU A 142 -12.25 -7.42 2.00
N ASN A 143 -12.26 -7.98 3.21
CA ASN A 143 -11.72 -9.30 3.56
C ASN A 143 -10.20 -9.45 3.30
N CYS A 144 -9.48 -8.33 3.19
CA CYS A 144 -8.02 -8.26 3.06
C CYS A 144 -7.35 -8.31 4.44
N TYR A 145 -7.65 -9.34 5.24
CA TYR A 145 -7.19 -9.44 6.63
C TYR A 145 -5.67 -9.57 6.77
N LYS A 146 -5.01 -10.25 5.83
CA LYS A 146 -3.55 -10.41 5.82
C LYS A 146 -2.87 -9.06 5.61
N GLU A 147 -3.36 -8.31 4.63
CA GLU A 147 -2.89 -6.99 4.25
C GLU A 147 -3.14 -6.00 5.39
N ALA A 148 -4.34 -6.00 5.97
CA ALA A 148 -4.72 -5.15 7.10
C ALA A 148 -3.78 -5.36 8.30
N VAL A 149 -3.57 -6.61 8.71
CA VAL A 149 -2.69 -6.92 9.85
C VAL A 149 -1.23 -6.62 9.54
N THR A 150 -0.73 -7.01 8.37
CA THR A 150 0.65 -6.70 7.97
C THR A 150 0.93 -5.20 7.96
N LEU A 151 0.00 -4.42 7.39
CA LEU A 151 0.13 -2.97 7.32
C LEU A 151 0.02 -2.32 8.71
N SER A 152 -0.88 -2.80 9.57
CA SER A 152 -0.98 -2.31 10.96
C SER A 152 0.30 -2.51 11.76
N ILE A 153 0.98 -3.65 11.60
CA ILE A 153 2.27 -3.93 12.25
C ILE A 153 3.34 -2.98 11.72
N LYS A 154 3.41 -2.78 10.40
CA LYS A 154 4.38 -1.86 9.77
C LYS A 154 4.19 -0.40 10.19
N LEU A 155 2.95 0.01 10.44
CA LEU A 155 2.59 1.35 10.88
C LEU A 155 2.64 1.52 12.41
N GLY A 156 2.73 0.43 13.18
CA GLY A 156 2.73 0.48 14.65
C GLY A 156 1.36 0.79 15.25
N LEU A 157 0.27 0.39 14.58
CA LEU A 157 -1.11 0.75 14.94
C LEU A 157 -1.82 -0.33 15.77
N GLN A 158 -1.13 -1.38 16.22
CA GLN A 158 -1.79 -2.55 16.80
C GLN A 158 -2.63 -2.22 18.06
N THR A 159 -2.23 -1.22 18.84
CA THR A 159 -2.96 -0.77 20.04
C THR A 159 -4.19 0.07 19.73
N GLU A 160 -4.28 0.63 18.53
CA GLU A 160 -5.38 1.50 18.08
C GLU A 160 -6.53 0.73 17.44
N LEU A 161 -6.36 -0.58 17.25
CA LEU A 161 -7.26 -1.45 16.49
C LEU A 161 -8.00 -2.41 17.41
N ASN A 162 -9.22 -2.79 17.00
CA ASN A 162 -9.94 -3.85 17.68
C ASN A 162 -9.30 -5.21 17.37
N MET A 163 -8.68 -5.84 18.36
CA MET A 163 -7.99 -7.11 18.20
C MET A 163 -8.87 -8.21 17.63
N GLU A 164 -10.06 -8.45 18.18
CA GLU A 164 -10.93 -9.55 17.74
C GLU A 164 -11.27 -9.44 16.26
N LYS A 165 -11.62 -8.22 15.81
CA LYS A 165 -11.90 -7.91 14.41
C LYS A 165 -10.71 -8.14 13.47
N MET A 166 -9.49 -8.02 13.98
CA MET A 166 -8.27 -8.24 13.20
C MET A 166 -7.83 -9.71 13.21
N LEU A 167 -7.91 -10.36 14.38
CA LEU A 167 -7.25 -11.65 14.61
C LEU A 167 -8.18 -12.85 14.43
N ILE A 168 -9.46 -12.76 14.78
CA ILE A 168 -10.39 -13.90 14.62
C ILE A 168 -10.44 -14.36 13.15
N PRO A 169 -10.62 -13.47 12.15
CA PRO A 169 -10.62 -13.88 10.75
C PRO A 169 -9.32 -14.59 10.34
N LEU A 170 -8.17 -14.16 10.87
CA LEU A 170 -6.88 -14.81 10.59
C LEU A 170 -6.79 -16.20 11.22
N ILE A 171 -7.22 -16.35 12.47
CA ILE A 171 -7.20 -17.63 13.18
C ILE A 171 -8.10 -18.65 12.46
N LEU A 172 -9.31 -18.23 12.07
CA LEU A 172 -10.23 -19.09 11.30
C LEU A 172 -9.70 -19.46 9.91
N GLN A 173 -8.76 -18.68 9.37
CA GLN A 173 -8.08 -18.96 8.10
C GLN A 173 -6.75 -19.68 8.28
N ASP A 174 -6.48 -20.25 9.47
CA ASP A 174 -5.23 -20.96 9.81
C ASP A 174 -3.97 -20.08 9.64
N LYS A 175 -4.07 -18.80 10.00
CA LYS A 175 -2.99 -17.81 9.92
C LYS A 175 -2.53 -17.35 11.30
N LEU A 176 -2.50 -18.26 12.26
CA LEU A 176 -2.07 -17.99 13.63
C LEU A 176 -0.69 -17.32 13.72
N PRO A 177 0.34 -17.68 12.92
CA PRO A 177 1.65 -17.00 12.99
C PRO A 177 1.58 -15.49 12.68
N LEU A 178 0.64 -15.06 11.83
CA LEU A 178 0.44 -13.64 11.55
C LEU A 178 -0.30 -12.95 12.70
N ALA A 179 -1.25 -13.64 13.33
CA ALA A 179 -1.93 -13.14 14.53
C ALA A 179 -0.96 -12.99 15.72
N GLU A 180 -0.04 -13.94 15.90
CA GLU A 180 1.04 -13.85 16.88
C GLU A 180 1.96 -12.64 16.58
N SER A 181 2.31 -12.45 15.31
CA SER A 181 3.13 -11.31 14.88
C SER A 181 2.48 -9.95 15.19
N PHE A 182 1.14 -9.89 15.15
CA PHE A 182 0.39 -8.68 15.48
C PHE A 182 0.52 -8.31 16.97
N VAL A 183 0.37 -9.28 17.86
CA VAL A 183 0.40 -9.04 19.31
C VAL A 183 1.82 -8.96 19.87
N LYS A 184 2.82 -9.51 19.15
CA LYS A 184 4.21 -9.61 19.61
C LYS A 184 4.77 -8.27 20.10
N GLY A 185 5.25 -8.25 21.34
CA GLY A 185 5.83 -7.06 21.95
C GLY A 185 4.81 -6.14 22.63
N HIS A 186 3.52 -6.46 22.54
CA HIS A 186 2.42 -5.74 23.20
C HIS A 186 1.78 -6.63 24.26
N ARG A 187 2.32 -6.61 25.49
CA ARG A 187 1.92 -7.51 26.60
C ARG A 187 0.41 -7.61 26.81
N GLN A 188 -0.31 -6.49 26.69
CA GLN A 188 -1.77 -6.48 26.84
C GLN A 188 -2.47 -7.24 25.70
N LEU A 189 -1.99 -7.07 24.47
CA LEU A 189 -2.51 -7.80 23.31
C LEU A 189 -2.14 -9.30 23.39
N GLU A 190 -0.93 -9.63 23.84
CA GLU A 190 -0.53 -11.04 24.02
C GLU A 190 -1.47 -11.75 25.02
N LYS A 191 -1.74 -11.11 26.16
CA LYS A 191 -2.69 -11.63 27.15
C LYS A 191 -4.10 -11.78 26.59
N GLN A 192 -4.59 -10.76 25.89
CA GLN A 192 -5.92 -10.76 25.29
C GLN A 192 -6.08 -11.87 24.25
N LEU A 193 -5.05 -12.15 23.42
CA LEU A 193 -5.09 -13.26 22.48
C LEU A 193 -5.19 -14.61 23.19
N VAL A 194 -4.38 -14.83 24.25
CA VAL A 194 -4.46 -16.08 25.03
C VAL A 194 -5.83 -16.25 25.70
N MET A 195 -6.36 -15.18 26.31
CA MET A 195 -7.70 -15.20 26.91
C MET A 195 -8.80 -15.47 25.88
N LEU A 196 -8.66 -14.93 24.67
CA LEU A 196 -9.59 -15.19 23.57
C LEU A 196 -9.54 -16.66 23.12
N LEU A 197 -8.34 -17.25 23.00
CA LEU A 197 -8.21 -18.65 22.61
C LEU A 197 -8.70 -19.60 23.73
N ASP A 198 -8.39 -19.28 25.00
CA ASP A 198 -8.89 -20.04 26.16
C ASP A 198 -10.43 -20.01 26.23
N SER A 199 -11.05 -18.88 25.86
CA SER A 199 -12.52 -18.75 25.87
C SER A 199 -13.23 -19.72 24.91
N TRP A 200 -12.55 -20.16 23.84
CA TRP A 200 -13.09 -21.11 22.87
C TRP A 200 -12.98 -22.57 23.33
N CYS A 201 -12.22 -22.83 24.40
CA CYS A 201 -12.04 -24.16 24.97
C CYS A 201 -13.06 -24.50 26.06
N TYR A 202 -13.89 -23.55 26.51
CA TYR A 202 -14.93 -23.84 27.51
C TYR A 202 -16.03 -24.73 26.91
N PRO A 203 -16.61 -25.66 27.70
CA PRO A 203 -17.67 -26.56 27.22
C PRO A 203 -18.90 -25.85 26.65
N ASP A 204 -19.19 -24.65 27.16
CA ASP A 204 -20.37 -23.86 26.77
C ASP A 204 -20.08 -22.88 25.62
N PHE A 205 -18.89 -22.93 25.01
CA PHE A 205 -18.54 -22.06 23.90
C PHE A 205 -19.45 -22.31 22.69
N ASN A 206 -20.02 -21.22 22.16
CA ASN A 206 -20.87 -21.27 20.98
C ASN A 206 -20.11 -20.81 19.73
N VAL A 207 -19.90 -21.74 18.79
CA VAL A 207 -19.21 -21.48 17.51
C VAL A 207 -19.87 -20.36 16.69
N GLU A 208 -21.18 -20.11 16.88
CA GLU A 208 -21.85 -19.00 16.19
C GLU A 208 -21.31 -17.62 16.61
N GLU A 209 -20.69 -17.49 17.79
CA GLU A 209 -20.07 -16.24 18.25
C GLU A 209 -18.88 -15.81 17.39
N ILE A 210 -18.17 -16.77 16.80
CA ILE A 210 -17.00 -16.52 15.94
C ILE A 210 -17.36 -16.53 14.45
N ARG A 211 -18.49 -17.16 14.06
CA ARG A 211 -18.94 -17.21 12.65
C ARG A 211 -19.14 -15.83 12.03
N LYS A 212 -19.54 -14.83 12.83
CA LYS A 212 -19.69 -13.43 12.39
C LYS A 212 -18.41 -12.79 11.86
N TYR A 213 -17.24 -13.38 12.16
CA TYR A 213 -15.92 -12.94 11.70
C TYR A 213 -15.40 -13.73 10.48
N ALA A 214 -16.15 -14.73 9.99
CA ALA A 214 -15.74 -15.60 8.89
C ALA A 214 -16.27 -15.16 7.50
N MET A 215 -17.01 -14.04 7.44
CA MET A 215 -17.63 -13.52 6.21
C MET A 215 -16.65 -12.68 5.39
#